data_AF-A0A2I1XEK9-F1
#
_entry.id   AF-A0A2I1XEK9-F1
#
_cell.length_a   1.000
_cell.length_b   1.000
_cell.length_c   1.000
_cell.angle_alpha   90.00
_cell.angle_beta   90.00
_cell.angle_gamma   90.00
#
_symmetry.space_group_name_H-M   'P 1'
#
loop_
_entity.id
_entity.type
_entity.pdbx_description
1 polymer ?
#
loop_
_entity_poly.entity_id
_entity_poly.type
_entity_poly.pdbx_seq_one_letter_code
_entity_poly.pdbx_strand_id
1 'polypeptide(L)'
;MPLNDRQIKNAKPAEKPFKLNDGKGLYLYINTSGGKLWRFDFSHNGKRKTLSIGKYPTVSLVEARQAAENARRLLVSGQDPSEAKQQKKCERQAAALNTFESIARRWHTDNLHRWKENNVPRIIFDFEKVLP
;
A
#
# COMPACT_ATOMS: atom_id res chain seq x y z
N MET A 1 -21.91 -14.02 -9.23
CA MET A 1 -22.16 -12.96 -10.23
C MET A 1 -21.07 -11.92 -10.06
N PRO A 2 -20.39 -11.49 -11.13
CA PRO A 2 -19.36 -10.45 -11.03
C PRO A 2 -19.98 -9.12 -10.61
N LEU A 3 -19.23 -8.31 -9.87
CA LEU A 3 -19.66 -6.98 -9.47
C LEU A 3 -19.62 -6.01 -10.64
N ASN A 4 -20.47 -5.00 -10.55
CA ASN A 4 -20.41 -3.80 -11.37
C ASN A 4 -20.28 -2.54 -10.50
N ASP A 5 -19.83 -1.44 -11.11
CA ASP A 5 -19.60 -0.18 -10.39
C ASP A 5 -20.87 0.38 -9.75
N ARG A 6 -22.04 0.13 -10.34
CA ARG A 6 -23.33 0.59 -9.79
C ARG A 6 -23.66 -0.10 -8.48
N GLN A 7 -23.46 -1.42 -8.41
CA GLN A 7 -23.63 -2.21 -7.18
C GLN A 7 -22.66 -1.76 -6.10
N ILE A 8 -21.40 -1.52 -6.47
CA ILE A 8 -20.35 -1.06 -5.53
C ILE A 8 -20.67 0.33 -4.98
N LYS A 9 -21.07 1.28 -5.83
CA LYS A 9 -21.45 2.63 -5.42
C LYS A 9 -22.66 2.61 -4.49
N ASN A 10 -23.70 1.85 -4.86
CA ASN A 10 -24.95 1.78 -4.11
C ASN A 10 -24.87 0.96 -2.81
N ALA A 11 -23.81 0.17 -2.62
CA ALA A 11 -23.64 -0.60 -1.41
C ALA A 11 -23.48 0.30 -0.19
N LYS A 12 -24.45 0.22 0.73
CA LYS A 12 -24.47 0.95 1.99
C LYS A 12 -23.88 0.10 3.11
N PRO A 13 -23.21 0.70 4.10
CA PRO A 13 -22.87 0.00 5.34
C PRO A 13 -24.12 -0.57 6.01
N ALA A 14 -23.95 -1.74 6.63
CA ALA A 14 -24.96 -2.41 7.44
C ALA A 14 -24.47 -2.51 8.90
N GLU A 15 -25.33 -2.99 9.80
CA GLU A 15 -24.98 -3.20 11.22
C GLU A 15 -23.80 -4.16 11.41
N LYS A 16 -23.56 -5.05 10.45
CA LYS A 16 -22.43 -5.98 10.44
C LYS A 16 -21.62 -5.85 9.14
N PRO A 17 -20.29 -6.03 9.19
CA PRO A 17 -19.49 -6.05 7.99
C PRO A 17 -19.90 -7.20 7.07
N PHE A 18 -19.91 -6.95 5.77
CA PHE A 18 -20.29 -7.96 4.78
C PHE A 18 -19.39 -7.93 3.55
N LYS A 19 -19.41 -9.04 2.81
CA LYS A 19 -18.62 -9.25 1.60
C LYS A 19 -19.52 -9.19 0.37
N LEU A 20 -19.12 -8.41 -0.63
CA LEU A 20 -19.67 -8.44 -1.98
C LEU A 20 -18.68 -9.16 -2.89
N ASN A 21 -19.04 -10.36 -3.35
CA ASN A 21 -18.13 -11.19 -4.14
C ASN A 21 -18.11 -10.75 -5.60
N ASP A 22 -16.92 -10.49 -6.14
CA ASP A 22 -16.70 -10.29 -7.59
C ASP A 22 -16.40 -11.63 -8.29
N GLY A 23 -15.91 -12.62 -7.53
CA GLY A 23 -15.64 -13.97 -8.02
C GLY A 23 -14.14 -14.30 -8.04
N LYS A 24 -13.83 -15.59 -8.26
CA LYS A 24 -12.46 -16.12 -8.28
C LYS A 24 -11.64 -15.68 -7.04
N GLY A 25 -12.25 -15.59 -5.86
CA GLY A 25 -11.61 -15.15 -4.61
C GLY A 25 -11.55 -13.64 -4.38
N LEU A 26 -11.88 -12.78 -5.36
CA LEU A 26 -11.96 -11.33 -5.21
C LEU A 26 -13.32 -10.91 -4.63
N TYR A 27 -13.30 -10.03 -3.65
CA TYR A 27 -14.50 -9.44 -3.06
C TYR A 27 -14.23 -8.03 -2.51
N LEU A 28 -15.31 -7.26 -2.38
CA LEU A 28 -15.33 -6.00 -1.68
C LEU A 28 -15.82 -6.23 -0.25
N TYR A 29 -14.99 -5.90 0.72
CA TYR A 29 -15.33 -5.90 2.14
C TYR A 29 -15.89 -4.52 2.52
N ILE A 30 -17.10 -4.50 3.06
CA ILE A 30 -17.77 -3.28 3.51
C ILE A 30 -17.83 -3.30 5.03
N ASN A 31 -17.17 -2.31 5.66
CA ASN A 31 -17.23 -2.12 7.10
C ASN A 31 -18.54 -1.44 7.53
N THR A 32 -18.89 -1.57 8.81
CA THR A 32 -20.00 -0.85 9.46
C THR A 32 -19.83 0.67 9.35
N SER A 33 -18.59 1.18 9.33
CA SER A 33 -18.30 2.61 9.12
C SER A 33 -18.45 3.08 7.66
N GLY A 34 -18.80 2.20 6.72
CA GLY A 34 -18.93 2.52 5.30
C GLY A 34 -17.62 2.43 4.51
N GLY A 35 -16.51 2.06 5.15
CA GLY A 35 -15.24 1.78 4.47
C GLY A 35 -15.36 0.59 3.52
N LYS A 36 -14.92 0.77 2.26
CA LYS A 36 -14.96 -0.26 1.19
C LYS A 36 -13.54 -0.69 0.84
N LEU A 37 -13.22 -1.97 1.05
CA LEU A 37 -11.87 -2.52 0.89
C LEU A 37 -11.87 -3.70 -0.07
N TRP A 38 -11.04 -3.65 -1.11
CA TRP A 38 -10.79 -4.78 -2.00
C TRP A 38 -9.91 -5.81 -1.31
N ARG A 39 -10.39 -7.05 -1.25
CA ARG A 39 -9.69 -8.19 -0.67
C ARG A 39 -9.76 -9.39 -1.60
N PHE A 40 -8.71 -10.19 -1.56
CA PHE A 40 -8.57 -11.40 -2.36
C PHE A 40 -8.21 -12.57 -1.45
N ASP A 41 -9.13 -13.52 -1.30
CA ASP A 41 -8.91 -14.75 -0.53
C ASP A 41 -8.28 -15.80 -1.46
N PHE A 42 -7.19 -16.42 -1.01
CA PHE A 42 -6.46 -17.44 -1.75
C PHE A 42 -5.92 -18.52 -0.81
N SER A 43 -5.49 -19.64 -1.40
CA SER A 43 -4.80 -20.71 -0.67
C SER A 43 -3.39 -20.86 -1.23
N HIS A 44 -2.40 -20.93 -0.34
CA HIS A 44 -1.02 -21.21 -0.69
C HIS A 44 -0.44 -22.17 0.34
N ASN A 45 0.19 -23.26 -0.11
CA ASN A 45 0.73 -24.33 0.74
C ASN A 45 -0.28 -24.85 1.78
N GLY A 46 -1.51 -25.12 1.34
CA GLY A 46 -2.60 -25.63 2.20
C GLY A 46 -3.17 -24.62 3.20
N LYS A 47 -2.63 -23.39 3.27
CA LYS A 47 -3.10 -22.34 4.18
C LYS A 47 -3.94 -21.32 3.42
N ARG A 48 -5.13 -20.99 3.97
CA ARG A 48 -5.94 -19.88 3.48
C ARG A 48 -5.36 -18.56 3.95
N LYS A 49 -5.19 -17.62 3.03
CA LYS A 49 -4.67 -16.26 3.26
C LYS A 49 -5.57 -15.24 2.57
N THR A 50 -5.51 -14.00 3.05
CA THR A 50 -6.26 -12.87 2.47
C THR A 50 -5.29 -11.76 2.10
N LEU A 51 -5.23 -11.43 0.82
CA LEU A 51 -4.50 -10.27 0.32
C LEU A 51 -5.42 -9.05 0.33
N SER A 52 -5.05 -8.01 1.08
CA SER A 52 -5.72 -6.71 0.97
C SER A 52 -5.16 -5.96 -0.24
N ILE A 53 -5.98 -5.60 -1.22
CA ILE A 53 -5.55 -4.91 -2.45
C ILE A 53 -5.50 -3.41 -2.20
N GLY A 54 -6.61 -2.81 -1.76
CA GLY A 54 -6.71 -1.37 -1.51
C GLY A 54 -8.13 -0.92 -1.17
N LYS A 55 -8.33 0.38 -0.98
CA LYS A 55 -9.64 0.98 -0.64
C LYS A 55 -10.34 1.47 -1.91
N TYR A 56 -11.64 1.29 -2.01
CA TYR A 56 -12.48 1.94 -3.03
C TYR A 56 -12.86 3.37 -2.56
N PRO A 57 -12.86 4.41 -3.42
CA PRO A 57 -12.65 4.38 -4.87
C PRO A 57 -11.19 4.54 -5.32
N THR A 58 -10.23 4.68 -4.40
CA THR A 58 -8.80 4.85 -4.73
C THR A 58 -8.28 3.73 -5.63
N VAL A 59 -8.78 2.51 -5.45
CA VAL A 59 -8.61 1.39 -6.37
C VAL A 59 -9.98 1.09 -6.99
N SER A 60 -10.05 1.23 -8.31
CA SER A 60 -11.23 0.90 -9.11
C SER A 60 -11.47 -0.61 -9.20
N LEU A 61 -12.66 -1.01 -9.65
CA LEU A 61 -12.98 -2.42 -9.88
C LEU A 61 -12.03 -3.06 -10.91
N VAL A 62 -11.69 -2.34 -11.97
CA VAL A 62 -10.78 -2.82 -13.02
C VAL A 62 -9.39 -3.07 -12.45
N GLU A 63 -8.84 -2.11 -11.70
CA GLU A 63 -7.55 -2.26 -11.03
C GLU A 63 -7.55 -3.39 -10.00
N ALA A 64 -8.64 -3.55 -9.25
CA ALA A 64 -8.79 -4.65 -8.30
C ALA A 64 -8.78 -6.03 -8.99
N ARG A 65 -9.46 -6.16 -10.14
CA ARG A 65 -9.43 -7.37 -10.97
C ARG A 65 -8.03 -7.65 -11.52
N GLN A 66 -7.35 -6.64 -12.03
CA GLN A 66 -5.99 -6.78 -12.53
C GLN A 66 -5.02 -7.21 -11.42
N ALA A 67 -5.15 -6.61 -10.23
CA ALA A 67 -4.35 -7.00 -9.06
C ALA A 67 -4.61 -8.45 -8.63
N ALA A 68 -5.87 -8.90 -8.65
CA ALA A 68 -6.23 -10.29 -8.36
C ALA A 68 -5.68 -11.28 -9.41
N GLU A 69 -5.76 -10.96 -10.69
CA GLU A 69 -5.14 -11.79 -11.74
C GLU A 69 -3.62 -11.88 -11.59
N ASN A 70 -2.95 -10.75 -11.29
CA ASN A 70 -1.51 -10.75 -11.01
C ASN A 70 -1.17 -11.62 -9.79
N ALA A 71 -1.95 -11.52 -8.70
CA ALA A 71 -1.78 -12.37 -7.53
C ALA A 71 -1.95 -13.87 -7.88
N ARG A 72 -2.90 -14.23 -8.74
CA ARG A 72 -3.04 -15.62 -9.20
C ARG A 72 -1.85 -16.09 -10.02
N ARG A 73 -1.30 -15.25 -10.90
CA ARG A 73 -0.08 -15.60 -11.65
C ARG A 73 1.09 -15.89 -10.71
N LEU A 74 1.26 -15.08 -9.66
CA LEU A 74 2.28 -15.33 -8.63
C LEU A 74 2.06 -16.66 -7.92
N LEU A 75 0.81 -16.98 -7.56
CA LEU A 75 0.47 -18.27 -6.94
C LEU A 75 0.78 -19.46 -7.85
N VAL A 76 0.51 -19.35 -9.14
CA VAL A 76 0.85 -20.39 -10.13
C VAL A 76 2.37 -20.58 -10.23
N SER A 77 3.14 -19.50 -10.13
CA SER A 77 4.61 -19.57 -10.04
C SER A 77 5.15 -20.01 -8.67
N GLY A 78 4.28 -20.38 -7.72
CA GLY A 78 4.66 -20.84 -6.38
C GLY A 78 5.08 -19.71 -5.42
N GLN A 79 4.85 -18.44 -5.76
CA GLN A 79 5.19 -17.29 -4.93
C GLN A 79 3.98 -16.79 -4.13
N ASP A 80 4.21 -16.30 -2.91
CA ASP A 80 3.15 -15.68 -2.10
C ASP A 80 2.92 -14.21 -2.53
N PRO A 81 1.71 -13.85 -3.02
CA PRO A 81 1.39 -12.48 -3.42
C PRO A 81 1.50 -11.45 -2.29
N SER A 82 1.35 -11.88 -1.03
CA SER A 82 1.43 -11.01 0.14
C SER A 82 2.86 -10.53 0.38
N GLU A 83 3.83 -11.41 0.15
CA GLU A 83 5.27 -11.10 0.28
C GLU A 83 5.70 -10.15 -0.83
N ALA A 84 5.29 -10.39 -2.07
CA ALA A 84 5.57 -9.47 -3.18
C ALA A 84 5.00 -8.06 -2.93
N LYS A 85 3.81 -7.95 -2.30
CA LYS A 85 3.25 -6.65 -1.92
C LYS A 85 4.05 -5.99 -0.79
N GLN A 86 4.47 -6.76 0.21
CA GLN A 86 5.28 -6.26 1.31
C GLN A 86 6.64 -5.77 0.81
N GLN A 87 7.27 -6.51 -0.09
CA GLN A 87 8.55 -6.16 -0.69
C GLN A 87 8.48 -4.84 -1.46
N LYS A 88 7.46 -4.64 -2.32
CA LYS A 88 7.24 -3.34 -2.99
C LYS A 88 6.99 -2.18 -2.01
N LYS A 89 6.36 -2.44 -0.86
CA LYS A 89 6.17 -1.43 0.18
C LYS A 89 7.51 -1.06 0.82
N CYS A 90 8.32 -2.07 1.18
CA CYS A 90 9.65 -1.87 1.73
C CYS A 90 10.57 -1.13 0.75
N GLU A 91 10.55 -1.49 -0.54
CA GLU A 91 11.29 -0.81 -1.60
C GLU A 91 10.90 0.66 -1.71
N ARG A 92 9.61 0.99 -1.71
CA ARG A 92 9.15 2.38 -1.71
C ARG A 92 9.60 3.16 -0.47
N GLN A 93 9.55 2.53 0.70
CA GLN A 93 10.02 3.14 1.94
C GLN A 93 11.53 3.35 1.92
N ALA A 94 12.31 2.37 1.45
CA ALA A 94 13.75 2.48 1.28
C ALA A 94 14.11 3.57 0.26
N ALA A 95 13.39 3.66 -0.87
CA ALA A 95 13.59 4.72 -1.85
C ALA A 95 13.30 6.11 -1.27
N ALA A 96 12.26 6.25 -0.44
CA ALA A 96 11.97 7.50 0.25
C ALA A 96 13.08 7.89 1.26
N LEU A 97 13.63 6.92 1.98
CA LEU A 97 14.74 7.13 2.92
C LEU A 97 16.08 7.40 2.24
N ASN A 98 16.27 6.92 1.01
CA ASN A 98 17.47 7.15 0.19
C ASN A 98 17.38 8.44 -0.66
N THR A 99 16.44 9.33 -0.35
CA THR A 99 16.41 10.67 -0.97
C THR A 99 17.54 11.54 -0.45
N PHE A 100 18.08 12.41 -1.31
CA PHE A 100 19.14 13.35 -0.92
C PHE A 100 18.72 14.19 0.30
N GLU A 101 17.46 14.63 0.36
CA GLU A 101 16.92 15.33 1.53
C GLU A 101 17.02 14.50 2.81
N SER A 102 16.53 13.25 2.80
CA SER A 102 16.55 12.37 3.98
C SER A 102 17.98 12.08 4.44
N ILE A 103 18.91 11.88 3.49
CA ILE A 103 20.32 11.66 3.76
C ILE A 103 20.98 12.92 4.32
N ALA A 104 20.73 14.10 3.73
CA ALA A 104 21.29 15.38 4.16
C ALA A 104 20.81 15.76 5.57
N ARG A 105 19.52 15.58 5.88
CA ARG A 105 18.96 15.84 7.22
C ARG A 105 19.51 14.88 8.28
N ARG A 106 19.65 13.59 7.94
CA ARG A 106 20.28 12.60 8.83
C ARG A 106 21.75 12.94 9.09
N TRP A 107 22.51 13.23 8.03
CA TRP A 107 23.91 13.63 8.14
C TRP A 107 24.08 14.90 8.98
N HIS A 108 23.22 15.91 8.77
CA HIS A 108 23.21 17.14 9.58
C HIS A 108 23.04 16.82 11.06
N THR A 109 22.04 16.00 11.41
CA THR A 109 21.74 15.58 12.80
C THR A 109 22.92 14.83 13.42
N ASP A 110 23.49 13.86 12.71
CA ASP A 110 24.61 13.06 13.20
C ASP A 110 25.88 13.90 13.41
N ASN A 111 26.04 15.02 12.68
CA ASN A 111 27.21 15.90 12.79
C ASN A 111 27.00 17.12 13.70
N LEU A 112 25.81 17.29 14.30
CA LEU A 112 25.51 18.40 15.22
C LEU A 112 26.54 18.54 16.34
N HIS A 113 26.97 17.40 16.91
CA HIS A 113 27.95 17.35 18.00
C HIS A 113 29.35 17.87 17.61
N ARG A 114 29.66 17.97 16.31
CA ARG A 114 30.97 18.39 15.79
C ARG A 114 31.03 19.87 15.47
N TRP A 115 29.89 20.56 15.42
CA TRP A 115 29.82 21.93 14.94
C TRP A 115 29.51 22.92 16.06
N LYS A 116 30.09 24.12 15.94
CA LYS A 116 29.72 25.26 16.76
C LYS A 116 28.28 25.67 16.42
N GLU A 117 27.47 25.95 17.44
CA GLU A 117 26.02 26.21 17.33
C GLU A 117 25.67 27.26 16.26
N ASN A 118 26.50 28.28 16.05
CA ASN A 118 26.26 29.34 15.06
C ASN A 118 26.36 28.88 13.59
N ASN A 119 27.03 27.75 13.30
CA ASN A 119 27.20 27.23 11.94
C ASN A 119 26.09 26.25 11.54
N VAL A 120 25.41 25.66 12.52
CA VAL A 120 24.37 24.64 12.33
C VAL A 120 23.19 25.14 11.48
N PRO A 121 22.65 26.37 11.69
CA PRO A 121 21.52 26.88 10.90
C PRO A 121 21.93 27.19 9.45
N ARG A 122 23.19 27.61 9.24
CA ARG A 122 23.70 27.97 7.91
C ARG A 122 23.87 26.74 7.02
N ILE A 123 24.37 25.65 7.59
CA ILE A 123 24.61 24.40 6.85
C ILE A 123 23.29 23.78 6.38
N ILE A 124 22.23 23.79 7.20
CA ILE A 124 20.94 23.26 6.76
C ILE A 124 20.25 24.16 5.74
N PHE A 125 20.37 25.48 5.89
CA PHE A 125 19.85 26.46 4.93
C PHE A 125 20.50 26.30 3.54
N ASP A 126 21.81 26.03 3.49
CA ASP A 126 22.50 25.79 2.22
C ASP A 126 22.11 24.43 1.60
N PHE A 127 21.83 23.40 2.40
CA PHE A 127 21.26 22.15 1.88
C PHE A 127 19.86 22.36 1.27
N GLU A 128 19.01 23.16 1.92
CA GLU A 128 17.64 23.42 1.47
C GLU A 128 17.58 24.14 0.11
N LYS A 129 18.63 24.88 -0.28
CA LYS A 129 18.74 25.53 -1.60
C LYS A 129 19.01 24.58 -2.76
N VAL A 130 19.54 23.40 -2.50
CA VAL A 130 19.88 22.37 -3.51
C VAL A 130 18.99 21.13 -3.41
N LEU A 131 17.96 21.17 -2.55
CA LEU A 131 16.91 20.16 -2.57
C LEU A 131 16.09 20.31 -3.87
N PRO A 132 15.84 19.21 -4.60
CA PRO A 132 15.04 19.21 -5.83
C PRO A 132 13.55 19.46 -5.60
#